data_AF-A0AAU7JBS6-F1
#
_entry.id   AF-A0AAU7JBS6-F1
#
_cell.length_a   1.000
_cell.length_b   1.000
_cell.length_c   1.000
_cell.angle_alpha   90.00
_cell.angle_beta   90.00
_cell.angle_gamma   90.00
#
_symmetry.space_group_name_H-M   'P 1'
#
loop_
_entity.id
_entity.type
_entity.pdbx_description
1 polymer ?
#
loop_
_entity_poly.entity_id
_entity_poly.type
_entity_poly.pdbx_seq_one_letter_code
_entity_poly.pdbx_strand_id
1 'polypeptide(L)'
;MSRQPFRPADVARRLSQRAGEEARTGRSASKSDAWKRETFTLPREEAREKAREAFSRFPKAAYMTEIEWWRELEDGRIEFTIRRLPTAD
;
A
#
# COMPACT_ATOMS: atom_id res chain seq x y z
N MET A 1 -23.71 17.57 -21.02
CA MET A 1 -22.36 17.01 -21.29
C MET A 1 -22.10 15.90 -20.27
N SER A 2 -22.33 14.64 -20.66
CA SER A 2 -22.27 13.47 -19.76
C SER A 2 -20.84 13.21 -19.25
N ARG A 3 -20.66 13.13 -17.92
CA ARG A 3 -19.44 12.65 -17.28
C ARG A 3 -19.26 11.17 -17.63
N GLN A 4 -18.25 10.85 -18.45
CA GLN A 4 -17.88 9.47 -18.74
C GLN A 4 -17.41 8.76 -17.45
N PRO A 5 -17.88 7.53 -17.16
CA PRO A 5 -17.41 6.77 -16.02
C PRO A 5 -15.98 6.26 -16.28
N PHE A 6 -15.06 6.58 -15.38
CA PHE A 6 -13.69 6.05 -15.36
C PHE A 6 -13.75 4.52 -15.21
N ARG A 7 -13.26 3.79 -16.21
CA ARG A 7 -13.27 2.32 -16.20
C ARG A 7 -12.01 1.79 -15.50
N PRO A 8 -12.14 0.73 -14.69
CA PRO A 8 -11.02 0.17 -13.92
C PRO A 8 -9.85 -0.34 -14.80
N ALA A 9 -10.11 -0.66 -16.07
CA ALA A 9 -9.10 -1.09 -17.03
C ALA A 9 -8.06 0.01 -17.36
N ASP A 10 -8.42 1.29 -17.26
CA ASP A 10 -7.51 2.41 -17.54
C ASP A 10 -6.50 2.65 -16.40
N VAL A 11 -6.84 2.22 -15.19
CA VAL A 11 -5.95 2.29 -14.01
C VAL A 11 -4.89 1.19 -14.10
N ALA A 12 -5.27 -0.03 -14.43
CA ALA A 12 -4.35 -1.16 -14.61
C ALA A 12 -3.32 -0.87 -15.72
N ARG A 13 -3.77 -0.28 -16.83
CA ARG A 13 -2.89 0.06 -17.95
C ARG A 13 -1.90 1.19 -17.60
N ARG A 14 -2.28 2.14 -16.75
CA ARG A 14 -1.36 3.18 -16.25
C ARG A 14 -0.33 2.64 -15.25
N LEU A 15 -0.72 1.71 -14.39
CA LEU A 15 0.17 1.08 -13.41
C LEU A 15 1.23 0.20 -14.11
N SER A 16 0.86 -0.56 -15.14
CA SER A 16 1.83 -1.34 -15.93
C SER A 16 2.79 -0.47 -16.75
N GLN A 17 2.35 0.69 -17.24
CA GLN A 17 3.24 1.63 -17.95
C GLN A 17 4.28 2.25 -17.01
N ARG A 18 3.91 2.62 -15.77
CA ARG A 18 4.86 3.10 -14.76
C ARG A 18 5.85 2.02 -14.32
N ALA A 19 5.37 0.80 -14.03
CA ALA A 19 6.23 -0.30 -13.61
C ALA A 19 7.28 -0.68 -14.69
N GLY A 20 6.92 -0.55 -15.98
CA GLY A 20 7.82 -0.86 -17.09
C GLY A 20 8.94 0.15 -17.32
N GLU A 21 8.75 1.41 -16.95
CA GLU A 21 9.78 2.48 -17.01
C GLU A 21 10.67 2.50 -15.76
N GLU A 22 10.12 2.16 -14.59
CA GLU A 22 10.87 2.10 -13.32
C GLU A 22 11.87 0.93 -13.26
N ALA A 23 11.58 -0.18 -13.95
CA ALA A 23 12.49 -1.32 -14.03
C ALA A 23 13.75 -1.09 -14.90
N ARG A 24 13.74 -0.08 -15.78
CA ARG A 24 14.82 0.12 -16.78
C ARG A 24 15.88 1.14 -16.37
N THR A 25 15.62 1.98 -15.37
CA THR A 25 16.49 3.12 -15.04
C THR A 25 17.24 2.96 -13.71
N GLY A 26 16.93 1.94 -12.90
CA GLY A 26 17.54 1.74 -11.58
C GLY A 26 17.43 2.98 -10.68
N ARG A 27 16.49 3.89 -10.98
CA ARG A 27 16.39 5.24 -10.42
C ARG A 27 14.94 5.60 -10.19
N SER A 28 14.34 4.95 -9.19
CA SER A 28 13.24 5.52 -8.41
C SER A 28 13.65 5.65 -6.93
N ALA A 29 14.93 5.98 -6.70
CA ALA A 29 15.47 6.37 -5.40
C ALA A 29 15.31 7.88 -5.15
N SER A 30 14.14 8.44 -5.50
CA SER A 30 13.82 9.86 -5.24
C SER A 30 12.83 9.93 -4.07
N LYS A 31 13.37 10.11 -2.85
CA LYS A 31 12.67 10.33 -1.56
C LYS A 31 11.70 9.25 -1.05
N SER A 32 11.22 8.34 -1.88
CA SER A 32 10.30 7.25 -1.50
C SER A 32 10.99 6.02 -0.91
N ASP A 33 12.32 5.95 -0.98
CA ASP A 33 13.15 4.82 -0.53
C ASP A 33 13.26 4.71 1.01
N ALA A 34 12.87 5.76 1.74
CA ALA A 34 12.92 5.79 3.20
C ALA A 34 11.68 5.17 3.88
N TRP A 35 10.72 4.59 3.14
CA TRP A 35 9.51 4.01 3.73
C TRP A 35 9.17 2.66 3.11
N LYS A 36 9.17 1.61 3.92
CA LYS A 36 8.64 0.28 3.56
C LYS A 36 7.11 0.32 3.59
N ARG A 37 6.51 -0.17 2.50
CA ARG A 37 5.06 -0.30 2.36
C ARG A 37 4.71 -1.77 2.12
N GLU A 38 3.75 -2.28 2.87
CA GLU A 38 3.27 -3.65 2.80
C GLU A 38 1.74 -3.63 2.68
N THR A 39 1.20 -4.18 1.59
CA THR A 39 -0.24 -4.24 1.34
C THR A 39 -0.77 -5.65 1.65
N PHE A 40 -1.88 -5.73 2.35
CA PHE A 40 -2.54 -6.96 2.75
C PHE A 40 -4.00 -6.94 2.33
N THR A 41 -4.52 -8.10 1.93
CA THR A 41 -5.94 -8.30 1.59
C THR A 41 -6.44 -9.49 2.38
N LEU A 42 -7.11 -9.23 3.50
CA LEU A 42 -7.53 -10.24 4.48
C LEU A 42 -8.99 -10.06 4.88
N PRO A 43 -9.69 -11.10 5.36
CA PRO A 43 -11.00 -10.95 6.01
C PRO A 43 -10.96 -9.91 7.12
N ARG A 44 -12.09 -9.26 7.41
CA ARG A 44 -12.14 -8.11 8.34
C ARG A 44 -11.54 -8.40 9.71
N GLU A 45 -11.78 -9.57 10.27
CA GLU A 45 -11.22 -9.95 11.57
C GLU A 45 -9.70 -10.11 11.51
N GLU A 46 -9.21 -10.89 10.54
CA GLU A 46 -7.79 -11.11 10.30
C GLU A 46 -7.05 -9.82 9.94
N ALA A 47 -7.67 -8.90 9.19
CA ALA A 47 -7.08 -7.60 8.88
C ALA A 47 -6.83 -6.77 10.14
N ARG A 48 -7.77 -6.80 11.11
CA ARG A 48 -7.61 -6.12 12.40
C ARG A 48 -6.51 -6.76 13.23
N GLU A 49 -6.44 -8.09 13.25
CA GLU A 49 -5.38 -8.81 13.94
C GLU A 49 -4.01 -8.52 13.32
N LYS A 50 -3.91 -8.53 11.98
CA LYS A 50 -2.68 -8.25 11.26
C LYS A 50 -2.20 -6.81 11.49
N ALA A 51 -3.12 -5.84 11.49
CA ALA A 51 -2.80 -4.48 11.84
C ALA A 51 -2.25 -4.39 13.29
N ARG A 52 -2.94 -5.02 14.26
CA ARG A 52 -2.47 -5.07 15.66
C ARG A 52 -1.09 -5.72 15.79
N GLU A 53 -0.85 -6.82 15.10
CA GLU A 53 0.45 -7.49 15.05
C GLU A 53 1.53 -6.55 14.51
N ALA A 54 1.25 -5.83 13.43
CA ALA A 54 2.20 -4.88 12.85
C ALA A 54 2.54 -3.74 13.82
N PHE A 55 1.54 -3.18 14.52
CA PHE A 55 1.77 -2.14 15.54
C PHE A 55 2.49 -2.68 16.79
N SER A 56 2.26 -3.94 17.16
CA SER A 56 2.95 -4.61 18.27
C SER A 56 4.42 -4.87 17.95
N ARG A 57 4.69 -5.37 16.74
CA ARG A 57 6.04 -5.69 16.27
C ARG A 57 6.84 -4.46 15.91
N PHE A 58 6.19 -3.43 15.36
CA PHE A 58 6.80 -2.17 14.95
C PHE A 58 6.01 -1.00 15.57
N PRO A 59 6.29 -0.65 16.83
CA PRO A 59 5.62 0.45 17.51
C PRO A 59 5.71 1.76 16.71
N LYS A 60 4.60 2.51 16.62
CA LYS A 60 4.54 3.78 15.88
C LYS A 60 5.64 4.76 16.31
N ALA A 61 5.97 4.80 17.61
CA ALA A 61 6.98 5.71 18.15
C ALA A 61 8.40 5.42 17.64
N ALA A 62 8.72 4.16 17.34
CA ALA A 62 10.06 3.75 16.89
C ALA A 62 10.18 3.68 15.36
N TYR A 63 9.10 3.34 14.66
CA TYR A 63 9.16 3.04 13.21
C TYR A 63 8.21 3.89 12.35
N MET A 64 7.53 4.87 12.97
CA MET A 64 6.47 5.67 12.32
C MET A 64 5.43 4.80 11.59
N THR A 65 5.17 3.59 12.10
CA THR A 65 4.22 2.65 11.50
C THR A 65 2.83 3.27 11.43
N GLU A 66 2.21 3.22 10.25
CA GLU A 66 0.89 3.77 10.00
C GLU A 66 0.14 2.98 8.92
N ILE A 67 -1.19 2.98 8.98
CA ILE A 67 -2.02 2.51 7.87
C ILE A 67 -2.14 3.68 6.88
N GLU A 68 -1.46 3.58 5.74
CA GLU A 68 -1.47 4.62 4.71
C GLU A 68 -2.82 4.69 4.01
N TRP A 69 -3.43 3.54 3.74
CA TRP A 69 -4.69 3.44 3.05
C TRP A 69 -5.41 2.14 3.37
N TRP A 70 -6.75 2.15 3.35
CA TRP A 70 -7.57 0.94 3.43
C TRP A 70 -8.89 1.09 2.67
N ARG A 71 -9.45 -0.04 2.24
CA ARG A 71 -10.80 -0.16 1.68
C ARG A 71 -11.42 -1.50 2.02
N GLU A 72 -12.74 -1.53 2.00
CA GLU A 72 -13.51 -2.78 2.04
C GLU A 72 -13.75 -3.27 0.60
N LEU A 73 -13.67 -4.58 0.40
CA LEU A 73 -13.99 -5.27 -0.85
C LEU A 73 -15.41 -5.84 -0.78
N GLU A 74 -16.00 -6.08 -1.95
CA GLU A 74 -17.37 -6.61 -2.08
C GLU A 74 -17.57 -7.98 -1.39
N ASP A 75 -16.47 -8.71 -1.24
CA ASP A 75 -16.38 -10.04 -0.62
C ASP A 75 -16.23 -9.99 0.92
N GLY A 76 -16.34 -8.79 1.54
CA GLY A 76 -16.20 -8.59 2.99
C GLY A 76 -14.75 -8.59 3.50
N ARG A 77 -13.77 -8.63 2.59
CA ARG A 77 -12.34 -8.52 2.90
C ARG A 77 -11.90 -7.05 2.96
N ILE A 78 -10.86 -6.80 3.73
CA ILE A 78 -10.22 -5.49 3.86
C ILE A 78 -8.89 -5.55 3.13
N GLU A 79 -8.71 -4.62 2.21
CA GLU A 79 -7.41 -4.33 1.61
C GLU A 79 -6.83 -3.11 2.31
N PHE A 80 -5.61 -3.22 2.84
CA PHE A 80 -4.96 -2.11 3.52
C PHE A 80 -3.45 -2.13 3.32
N THR A 81 -2.85 -0.94 3.33
CA THR A 81 -1.41 -0.73 3.19
C THR A 81 -0.83 -0.20 4.49
N ILE A 82 0.13 -0.92 5.04
CA ILE A 82 0.95 -0.47 6.16
C ILE A 82 2.17 0.24 5.57
N ARG A 83 2.51 1.42 6.09
CA ARG A 83 3.79 2.07 5.87
C ARG A 83 4.58 2.13 7.16
N ARG A 84 5.90 2.00 7.06
CA ARG A 84 6.85 2.16 8.17
C ARG A 84 8.21 2.58 7.62
N LEU A 85 9.09 3.08 8.47
CA LEU A 85 10.48 3.26 8.09
C LEU A 85 11.15 1.87 7.85
N PRO A 86 12.02 1.70 6.83
CA PRO A 86 12.98 0.61 6.83
C PRO A 86 13.79 0.73 8.12
N THR A 87 14.16 -0.42 8.71
CA THR A 87 14.92 -0.49 9.97
C THR A 87 15.92 0.67 10.02
N ALA A 88 15.73 1.57 10.98
CA ALA A 88 16.59 2.73 11.18
C ALA A 88 17.88 2.28 11.87
N ASP A 89 18.60 1.36 11.24
CA ASP A 89 19.94 0.91 11.61
C ASP A 89 20.91 1.30 10.50
#